data_AF-A0A1Y2XDP1-F1
#
_entry.id   AF-A0A1Y2XDP1-F1
#
_cell.length_a   1.000
_cell.length_b   1.000
_cell.length_c   1.000
_cell.angle_alpha   90.00
_cell.angle_beta   90.00
_cell.angle_gamma   90.00
#
_symmetry.space_group_name_H-M   'P 1'
#
loop_
_entity.id
_entity.type
_entity.pdbx_description
1 polymer ?
#
loop_
_entity_poly.entity_id
_entity_poly.type
_entity_poly.pdbx_seq_one_letter_code
_entity_poly.pdbx_strand_id
1 'polypeptide(L)'
;MKYSHYSFVAAAAILPTVVDAHTIFTTLFINDVSQGDGTCVRMNMDPQHCTDPIAGLDSDDMACGVDGEKSVAFTCPAPAGGKLTFEWRTWADAEQPGSIDISHKGPCAVYAKQVKDMDTGSAAGPGWIKLWEEGYDESSGKWCTEKLIDNNGLMSIDIPKSLPGGSWLFRPELLALHQADKGDPQFYTGCAQVFIKSEKTAPLNVPAEYSVSIPGYVEAGQPAVTFNIYQPKFPYPMPGPKVYKPAESKKAAAFTLASTSSKTQKQTEGEIPSDYLIKNANWVGVEVSSYSTEDGCWKASEECYSQANGCYESAPPTGSANCRTWESKCDGISAACSAGDFNGPPNKGQKLQNEDPAPPENIPATIDVSSSRKMRARRARALISGFS
;
A
#
# COMPACT_ATOMS: atom_id res chain seq x y z
N MET A 1 -33.69 -26.80 -61.51
CA MET A 1 -33.16 -26.86 -60.13
C MET A 1 -33.07 -25.43 -59.62
N LYS A 2 -33.85 -25.07 -58.59
CA LYS A 2 -33.87 -23.72 -58.01
C LYS A 2 -32.80 -23.66 -56.92
N TYR A 3 -31.82 -22.76 -57.06
CA TYR A 3 -30.83 -22.49 -56.02
C TYR A 3 -31.38 -21.39 -55.09
N SER A 4 -31.54 -21.72 -53.81
CA SER A 4 -31.92 -20.77 -52.76
C SER A 4 -30.64 -20.21 -52.12
N HIS A 5 -30.49 -18.89 -52.15
CA HIS A 5 -29.42 -18.19 -51.44
C HIS A 5 -29.76 -18.12 -49.95
N TYR A 6 -28.89 -18.66 -49.09
CA TYR A 6 -28.96 -18.44 -47.64
C TYR A 6 -27.96 -17.35 -47.27
N SER A 7 -28.46 -16.16 -46.93
CA SER A 7 -27.69 -15.10 -46.31
C SER A 7 -27.48 -15.45 -44.84
N PHE A 8 -26.24 -15.75 -44.45
CA PHE A 8 -25.83 -15.82 -43.04
C PHE A 8 -25.67 -14.39 -42.50
N VAL A 9 -26.58 -13.99 -41.62
CA VAL A 9 -26.40 -12.79 -40.80
C VAL A 9 -25.53 -13.19 -39.61
N ALA A 10 -24.27 -12.76 -39.61
CA ALA A 10 -23.37 -12.89 -38.47
C ALA A 10 -23.82 -11.90 -37.39
N ALA A 11 -24.41 -12.40 -36.30
CA ALA A 11 -24.69 -11.60 -35.12
C ALA A 11 -23.37 -11.39 -34.35
N ALA A 12 -22.83 -10.18 -34.40
CA ALA A 12 -21.73 -9.78 -33.54
C ALA A 12 -22.26 -9.63 -32.10
N ALA A 13 -21.91 -10.57 -31.22
CA ALA A 13 -22.18 -10.44 -29.80
C ALA A 13 -21.26 -9.36 -29.22
N ILE A 14 -21.83 -8.21 -28.87
CA ILE A 14 -21.15 -7.18 -28.07
C ILE A 14 -21.11 -7.71 -26.64
N LEU A 15 -19.98 -8.26 -26.22
CA LEU A 15 -19.73 -8.58 -24.82
C LEU A 15 -19.59 -7.25 -24.06
N PRO A 16 -20.36 -7.01 -22.98
CA PRO A 16 -20.13 -5.84 -22.14
C PRO A 16 -18.75 -5.97 -21.50
N THR A 17 -17.88 -4.99 -21.75
CA THR A 17 -16.67 -4.81 -20.96
C THR A 17 -17.11 -4.51 -19.54
N VAL A 18 -16.80 -5.39 -18.59
CA VAL A 18 -16.85 -5.05 -17.17
C VAL A 18 -15.83 -3.93 -16.97
N VAL A 19 -16.32 -2.70 -16.81
CA VAL A 19 -15.48 -1.57 -16.44
C VAL A 19 -15.25 -1.75 -14.95
N ASP A 20 -14.06 -2.20 -14.56
CA ASP A 20 -13.63 -2.16 -13.17
C ASP A 20 -13.44 -0.69 -12.78
N ALA A 21 -14.23 -0.23 -11.82
CA ALA A 21 -14.24 1.16 -11.40
C ALA A 21 -13.50 1.39 -10.08
N HIS A 22 -13.18 0.30 -9.38
CA HIS A 22 -12.80 0.30 -8.00
C HIS A 22 -11.27 0.25 -7.86
N THR A 23 -10.77 0.19 -6.61
CA THR A 23 -9.34 0.36 -6.35
C THR A 23 -8.87 -0.40 -5.12
N ILE A 24 -7.60 -0.80 -5.15
CA ILE A 24 -6.91 -1.46 -4.05
C ILE A 24 -5.50 -0.90 -3.87
N PHE A 25 -5.06 -0.76 -2.62
CA PHE A 25 -3.68 -0.40 -2.29
C PHE A 25 -2.79 -1.65 -2.43
N THR A 26 -1.90 -1.66 -3.43
CA THR A 26 -1.12 -2.85 -3.80
C THR A 26 0.32 -2.80 -3.31
N THR A 27 0.97 -1.63 -3.45
CA THR A 27 2.44 -1.58 -3.44
C THR A 27 2.95 -0.39 -2.63
N LEU A 28 3.78 -0.69 -1.65
CA LEU A 28 4.47 0.30 -0.83
C LEU A 28 5.81 0.66 -1.46
N PHE A 29 6.15 1.95 -1.49
CA PHE A 29 7.48 2.44 -1.82
C PHE A 29 8.08 3.16 -0.62
N ILE A 30 9.36 2.93 -0.37
CA ILE A 30 10.14 3.61 0.67
C ILE A 30 11.30 4.33 -0.01
N ASN A 31 11.31 5.66 0.07
CA ASN A 31 12.30 6.51 -0.61
C ASN A 31 12.44 6.14 -2.09
N ASP A 32 11.33 6.07 -2.82
CA ASP A 32 11.26 5.76 -4.25
C ASP A 32 11.66 4.33 -4.64
N VAL A 33 11.97 3.47 -3.68
CA VAL A 33 12.23 2.06 -3.91
C VAL A 33 10.96 1.25 -3.67
N SER A 34 10.47 0.55 -4.70
CA SER A 34 9.37 -0.41 -4.56
C SER A 34 9.76 -1.48 -3.55
N GLN A 35 8.86 -1.76 -2.62
CA GLN A 35 9.03 -2.88 -1.70
C GLN A 35 8.58 -4.21 -2.32
N GLY A 36 8.01 -4.22 -3.53
CA GLY A 36 7.41 -5.39 -4.16
C GLY A 36 5.90 -5.47 -3.90
N ASP A 37 5.16 -6.01 -4.86
CA ASP A 37 3.70 -6.06 -4.80
C ASP A 37 3.23 -6.89 -3.59
N GLY A 38 2.31 -6.32 -2.81
CA GLY A 38 1.78 -6.92 -1.58
C GLY A 38 2.78 -7.04 -0.42
N THR A 39 4.08 -6.80 -0.63
CA THR A 39 5.07 -6.86 0.45
C THR A 39 4.75 -5.80 1.51
N CYS A 40 4.65 -6.23 2.77
CA CYS A 40 4.32 -5.38 3.91
C CYS A 40 2.95 -4.70 3.83
N VAL A 41 2.06 -5.11 2.91
CA VAL A 41 0.72 -4.54 2.75
C VAL A 41 -0.32 -5.55 3.22
N ARG A 42 -1.18 -5.11 4.16
CA ARG A 42 -2.42 -5.79 4.52
C ARG A 42 -3.50 -5.32 3.54
N MET A 43 -4.01 -6.24 2.74
CA MET A 43 -5.03 -6.00 1.71
C MET A 43 -6.06 -7.13 1.75
N ASN A 44 -7.21 -6.91 1.09
CA ASN A 44 -8.21 -7.96 0.90
C ASN A 44 -7.63 -9.08 0.03
N MET A 45 -7.66 -10.31 0.54
CA MET A 45 -7.07 -11.47 -0.14
C MET A 45 -8.02 -12.17 -1.11
N ASP A 46 -9.30 -11.77 -1.18
CA ASP A 46 -10.28 -12.31 -2.12
C ASP A 46 -10.15 -11.64 -3.50
N PRO A 47 -9.60 -12.31 -4.54
CA PRO A 47 -9.35 -11.67 -5.83
C PRO A 47 -10.63 -11.14 -6.52
N GLN A 48 -11.81 -11.71 -6.23
CA GLN A 48 -13.06 -11.28 -6.87
C GLN A 48 -13.63 -10.01 -6.25
N HIS A 49 -13.26 -9.72 -5.00
CA HIS A 49 -13.81 -8.63 -4.19
C HIS A 49 -12.71 -7.71 -3.64
N CYS A 50 -11.46 -7.87 -4.10
CA CYS A 50 -10.33 -7.17 -3.51
C CYS A 50 -10.35 -5.65 -3.70
N THR A 51 -11.08 -5.17 -4.72
CA THR A 51 -11.25 -3.75 -5.00
C THR A 51 -12.56 -3.18 -4.43
N ASP A 52 -13.47 -4.01 -3.91
CA ASP A 52 -14.77 -3.55 -3.41
C ASP A 52 -14.61 -2.52 -2.28
N PRO A 53 -15.51 -1.51 -2.21
CA PRO A 53 -15.50 -0.57 -1.11
C PRO A 53 -15.86 -1.25 0.21
N ILE A 54 -15.38 -0.69 1.32
CA ILE A 54 -15.69 -1.19 2.67
C ILE A 54 -17.20 -1.10 2.91
N ALA A 55 -17.82 -2.21 3.29
CA ALA A 55 -19.28 -2.35 3.36
C ALA A 55 -19.97 -1.49 4.43
N GLY A 56 -19.26 -1.03 5.46
CA GLY A 56 -19.86 -0.30 6.58
C GLY A 56 -18.89 0.64 7.30
N LEU A 57 -19.39 1.82 7.66
CA LEU A 57 -18.60 2.86 8.34
C LEU A 57 -18.25 2.53 9.80
N ASP A 58 -18.97 1.58 10.39
CA ASP A 58 -18.78 1.04 11.73
C ASP A 58 -18.02 -0.30 11.74
N SER A 59 -17.64 -0.85 10.58
CA SER A 59 -16.87 -2.08 10.49
C SER A 59 -15.43 -1.88 10.93
N ASP A 60 -14.84 -2.91 11.56
CA ASP A 60 -13.41 -2.97 11.84
C ASP A 60 -12.54 -2.91 10.57
N ASP A 61 -13.10 -3.32 9.42
CA ASP A 61 -12.46 -3.19 8.10
C ASP A 61 -12.13 -1.73 7.76
N MET A 62 -12.81 -0.75 8.36
CA MET A 62 -12.45 0.66 8.20
C MET A 62 -11.01 0.94 8.60
N ALA A 63 -10.39 0.16 9.48
CA ALA A 63 -9.02 0.36 9.91
C ALA A 63 -7.99 0.03 8.82
N CYS A 64 -8.06 -1.16 8.20
CA CYS A 64 -7.04 -1.62 7.27
C CYS A 64 -7.58 -2.38 6.05
N GLY A 65 -8.87 -2.24 5.74
CA GLY A 65 -9.57 -2.98 4.69
C GLY A 65 -9.99 -4.36 5.16
N VAL A 66 -10.74 -5.07 4.31
CA VAL A 66 -11.07 -6.49 4.52
C VAL A 66 -9.77 -7.28 4.70
N ASP A 67 -9.76 -8.22 5.66
CA ASP A 67 -8.58 -8.95 6.14
C ASP A 67 -7.48 -8.11 6.81
N GLY A 68 -7.63 -6.79 6.88
CA GLY A 68 -6.60 -5.86 7.39
C GLY A 68 -6.27 -5.97 8.88
N GLU A 69 -7.12 -6.65 9.66
CA GLU A 69 -6.83 -6.97 11.06
C GLU A 69 -5.76 -8.07 11.17
N LYS A 70 -5.62 -8.93 10.15
CA LYS A 70 -4.56 -9.94 10.09
C LYS A 70 -3.26 -9.29 9.65
N SER A 71 -2.19 -9.57 10.38
CA SER A 71 -0.83 -9.18 10.00
C SER A 71 -0.35 -9.97 8.79
N VAL A 72 0.58 -9.37 8.03
CA VAL A 72 1.34 -10.07 6.99
C VAL A 72 2.75 -10.36 7.48
N ALA A 73 3.42 -11.34 6.87
CA ALA A 73 4.68 -11.88 7.42
C ALA A 73 5.83 -10.86 7.48
N PHE A 74 5.84 -9.84 6.61
CA PHE A 74 6.95 -8.87 6.56
C PHE A 74 6.56 -7.48 7.04
N THR A 75 7.52 -6.83 7.70
CA THR A 75 7.45 -5.42 8.11
C THR A 75 8.62 -4.67 7.46
N CYS A 76 8.31 -3.61 6.73
CA CYS A 76 9.29 -2.92 5.90
C CYS A 76 9.98 -1.80 6.69
N PRO A 77 11.32 -1.76 6.75
CA PRO A 77 12.02 -0.74 7.50
C PRO A 77 12.04 0.61 6.76
N ALA A 78 11.61 1.68 7.42
CA ALA A 78 11.69 3.05 6.88
C ALA A 78 12.38 3.99 7.88
N PRO A 79 13.24 4.93 7.44
CA PRO A 79 13.77 5.94 8.34
C PRO A 79 12.69 6.95 8.73
N ALA A 80 12.70 7.44 9.97
CA ALA A 80 11.93 8.63 10.31
C ALA A 80 12.37 9.81 9.42
N GLY A 81 11.41 10.56 8.85
CA GLY A 81 11.71 11.56 7.81
C GLY A 81 11.85 11.00 6.40
N GLY A 82 11.76 9.68 6.22
CA GLY A 82 11.70 9.06 4.89
C GLY A 82 10.37 9.30 4.20
N LYS A 83 10.34 9.02 2.89
CA LYS A 83 9.14 9.12 2.07
C LYS A 83 8.45 7.75 1.97
N LEU A 84 7.15 7.73 2.16
CA LEU A 84 6.27 6.61 1.81
C LEU A 84 5.47 6.98 0.57
N THR A 85 5.37 6.05 -0.38
CA THR A 85 4.38 6.13 -1.47
C THR A 85 3.48 4.92 -1.43
N PHE A 86 2.18 5.15 -1.59
CA PHE A 86 1.15 4.13 -1.68
C PHE A 86 0.65 4.07 -3.11
N GLU A 87 0.79 2.92 -3.77
CA GLU A 87 0.28 2.69 -5.12
C GLU A 87 -1.10 2.05 -5.07
N TRP A 88 -2.04 2.67 -5.76
CA TRP A 88 -3.42 2.23 -5.92
C TRP A 88 -3.63 1.75 -7.34
N ARG A 89 -4.18 0.54 -7.49
CA ARG A 89 -4.48 -0.05 -8.79
C ARG A 89 -5.95 -0.40 -8.91
N THR A 90 -6.48 -0.27 -10.13
CA THR A 90 -7.80 -0.82 -10.47
C THR A 90 -7.70 -2.34 -10.63
N TRP A 91 -6.70 -2.83 -11.35
CA TRP A 91 -6.40 -4.26 -11.46
C TRP A 91 -5.23 -4.58 -10.52
N ALA A 92 -5.48 -5.36 -9.47
CA ALA A 92 -4.50 -5.65 -8.44
C ALA A 92 -3.20 -6.25 -9.01
N ASP A 93 -3.34 -7.17 -9.97
CA ASP A 93 -2.25 -7.88 -10.67
C ASP A 93 -1.58 -7.07 -11.78
N ALA A 94 -2.01 -5.81 -11.98
CA ALA A 94 -1.53 -4.92 -13.03
C ALA A 94 -1.72 -5.47 -14.47
N GLU A 95 -2.71 -6.34 -14.71
CA GLU A 95 -3.04 -6.78 -16.07
C GLU A 95 -3.38 -5.59 -17.00
N GLN A 96 -3.96 -4.53 -16.44
CA GLN A 96 -4.23 -3.27 -17.14
C GLN A 96 -3.80 -2.07 -16.28
N PRO A 97 -3.38 -0.95 -16.92
CA PRO A 97 -3.08 0.28 -16.19
C PRO A 97 -4.37 0.93 -15.67
N GLY A 98 -4.33 1.45 -14.46
CA GLY A 98 -5.43 2.19 -13.86
C GLY A 98 -5.28 2.25 -12.35
N SER A 99 -5.89 3.25 -11.72
CA SER A 99 -5.86 3.42 -10.27
C SER A 99 -7.25 3.36 -9.66
N ILE A 100 -8.17 4.21 -10.14
CA ILE A 100 -9.56 4.31 -9.73
C ILE A 100 -10.33 5.00 -10.87
N ASP A 101 -11.62 4.70 -11.06
CA ASP A 101 -12.39 5.36 -12.11
C ASP A 101 -12.56 6.88 -11.84
N ILE A 102 -12.57 7.67 -12.91
CA ILE A 102 -12.65 9.14 -12.84
C ILE A 102 -13.94 9.66 -12.18
N SER A 103 -15.00 8.85 -12.15
CA SER A 103 -16.25 9.16 -11.44
C SER A 103 -16.08 9.16 -9.92
N HIS A 104 -15.09 8.45 -9.36
CA HIS A 104 -14.86 8.28 -7.92
C HIS A 104 -14.17 9.51 -7.30
N LYS A 105 -14.78 10.67 -7.49
CA LYS A 105 -14.29 11.94 -6.98
C LYS A 105 -14.43 12.00 -5.45
N GLY A 106 -13.36 12.39 -4.77
CA GLY A 106 -13.41 12.66 -3.34
C GLY A 106 -12.04 12.85 -2.69
N PRO A 107 -12.03 12.99 -1.35
CA PRO A 107 -10.80 13.28 -0.62
C PRO A 107 -9.93 12.02 -0.46
N CYS A 108 -8.68 12.25 -0.07
CA CYS A 108 -7.80 11.22 0.46
C CYS A 108 -7.22 11.63 1.81
N ALA A 109 -6.78 10.65 2.58
CA ALA A 109 -6.04 10.87 3.82
C ALA A 109 -4.99 9.78 4.05
N VAL A 110 -4.01 10.06 4.89
CA VAL A 110 -3.10 9.04 5.41
C VAL A 110 -3.05 9.12 6.93
N TYR A 111 -3.35 8.01 7.58
CA TYR A 111 -3.26 7.86 9.03
C TYR A 111 -2.09 6.95 9.41
N ALA A 112 -1.64 7.07 10.66
CA ALA A 112 -0.69 6.15 11.24
C ALA A 112 -1.10 5.74 12.65
N LYS A 113 -0.80 4.49 13.02
CA LYS A 113 -1.00 3.94 14.37
C LYS A 113 0.23 3.17 14.78
N GLN A 114 0.77 3.47 15.96
CA GLN A 114 1.84 2.66 16.53
C GLN A 114 1.23 1.39 17.14
N VAL A 115 1.81 0.24 16.84
CA VAL A 115 1.47 -1.04 17.46
C VAL A 115 2.65 -1.54 18.29
N LYS A 116 2.36 -2.23 19.39
CA LYS A 116 3.41 -2.77 20.26
C LYS A 116 4.14 -3.94 19.60
N ASP A 117 3.37 -4.75 18.86
CA ASP A 117 3.74 -6.01 18.23
C ASP A 117 2.96 -6.04 16.92
N MET A 118 3.64 -6.27 15.80
CA MET A 118 3.03 -6.20 14.48
C MET A 118 2.12 -7.41 14.21
N ASP A 119 2.47 -8.56 14.79
CA ASP A 119 1.78 -9.83 14.53
C ASP A 119 0.43 -9.89 15.24
N THR A 120 0.38 -9.35 16.47
CA THR A 120 -0.79 -9.40 17.37
C THR A 120 -1.46 -8.04 17.60
N GLY A 121 -0.84 -6.95 17.12
CA GLY A 121 -1.37 -5.60 17.26
C GLY A 121 -2.62 -5.39 16.42
N SER A 122 -3.74 -5.14 17.11
CA SER A 122 -5.01 -4.81 16.47
C SER A 122 -4.91 -3.53 15.64
N ALA A 123 -5.45 -3.56 14.42
CA ALA A 123 -5.53 -2.38 13.58
C ALA A 123 -6.73 -1.51 13.98
N ALA A 124 -7.87 -2.15 14.24
CA ALA A 124 -9.08 -1.48 14.72
C ALA A 124 -8.90 -0.80 16.10
N GLY A 125 -9.78 0.16 16.39
CA GLY A 125 -9.82 0.87 17.66
C GLY A 125 -8.95 2.13 17.72
N PRO A 126 -8.60 2.61 18.93
CA PRO A 126 -8.00 3.93 19.15
C PRO A 126 -6.51 4.02 18.78
N GLY A 127 -6.01 5.25 18.66
CA GLY A 127 -4.58 5.55 18.52
C GLY A 127 -4.15 5.96 17.12
N TRP A 128 -5.10 6.10 16.20
CA TRP A 128 -4.83 6.60 14.86
C TRP A 128 -4.62 8.12 14.86
N ILE A 129 -3.52 8.57 14.26
CA ILE A 129 -3.24 9.97 13.98
C ILE A 129 -3.30 10.23 12.49
N LYS A 130 -3.92 11.33 12.08
CA LYS A 130 -3.91 11.75 10.67
C LYS A 130 -2.61 12.49 10.37
N LEU A 131 -1.83 12.00 9.42
CA LEU A 131 -0.55 12.61 9.01
C LEU A 131 -0.70 13.53 7.80
N TRP A 132 -1.69 13.27 6.95
CA TRP A 132 -1.94 14.02 5.74
C TRP A 132 -3.40 13.89 5.32
N GLU A 133 -3.91 14.92 4.63
CA GLU A 133 -5.21 14.90 3.97
C GLU A 133 -5.24 15.85 2.79
N GLU A 134 -6.09 15.54 1.82
CA GLU A 134 -6.42 16.43 0.73
C GLU A 134 -7.88 16.22 0.27
N GLY A 135 -8.65 17.31 0.25
CA GLY A 135 -10.02 17.32 -0.26
C GLY A 135 -10.11 17.84 -1.69
N TYR A 136 -11.02 18.77 -1.93
CA TYR A 136 -11.10 19.50 -3.20
C TYR A 136 -10.10 20.67 -3.22
N ASP A 137 -9.17 20.67 -4.18
CA ASP A 137 -8.25 21.78 -4.39
C ASP A 137 -8.84 22.77 -5.40
N GLU A 138 -9.39 23.87 -4.89
CA GLU A 138 -9.93 24.98 -5.70
C GLU A 138 -8.92 25.57 -6.70
N SER A 139 -7.61 25.45 -6.44
CA SER A 139 -6.59 26.02 -7.31
C SER A 139 -6.31 25.19 -8.56
N SER A 140 -6.45 23.86 -8.47
CA SER A 140 -6.36 22.95 -9.62
C SER A 140 -7.73 22.56 -10.17
N GLY A 141 -8.81 22.81 -9.43
CA GLY A 141 -10.16 22.35 -9.77
C GLY A 141 -10.29 20.82 -9.72
N LYS A 142 -9.51 20.16 -8.85
CA LYS A 142 -9.44 18.69 -8.76
C LYS A 142 -9.63 18.21 -7.33
N TRP A 143 -10.31 17.08 -7.19
CA TRP A 143 -10.28 16.26 -5.99
C TRP A 143 -8.95 15.53 -5.84
N CYS A 144 -8.68 15.03 -4.63
CA CYS A 144 -7.51 14.22 -4.40
C CYS A 144 -7.49 12.96 -5.27
N THR A 145 -8.60 12.24 -5.41
CA THR A 145 -8.66 11.04 -6.27
C THR A 145 -8.40 11.34 -7.74
N GLU A 146 -8.75 12.54 -8.23
CA GLU A 146 -8.40 12.96 -9.60
C GLU A 146 -6.89 13.22 -9.73
N LYS A 147 -6.24 13.77 -8.70
CA LYS A 147 -4.77 13.91 -8.67
C LYS A 147 -4.05 12.58 -8.50
N LEU A 148 -4.69 11.61 -7.83
CA LEU A 148 -4.19 10.24 -7.75
C LEU A 148 -4.13 9.61 -9.14
N ILE A 149 -5.20 9.77 -9.94
CA ILE A 149 -5.24 9.35 -11.35
C ILE A 149 -4.14 10.04 -12.16
N ASP A 150 -3.98 11.37 -12.01
CA ASP A 150 -2.90 12.11 -12.69
C ASP A 150 -1.49 11.59 -12.34
N ASN A 151 -1.33 11.02 -11.14
CA ASN A 151 -0.08 10.47 -10.61
C ASN A 151 0.01 8.94 -10.78
N ASN A 152 -0.76 8.33 -11.68
CA ASN A 152 -0.76 6.89 -11.95
C ASN A 152 -0.98 6.03 -10.69
N GLY A 153 -1.90 6.44 -9.82
CA GLY A 153 -2.20 5.70 -8.60
C GLY A 153 -1.25 5.95 -7.43
N LEU A 154 -0.26 6.83 -7.57
CA LEU A 154 0.75 7.06 -6.55
C LEU A 154 0.38 8.22 -5.61
N MET A 155 0.40 7.96 -4.30
CA MET A 155 0.20 8.95 -3.24
C MET A 155 1.39 8.97 -2.28
N SER A 156 2.07 10.12 -2.18
CA SER A 156 3.32 10.28 -1.40
C SER A 156 3.17 11.16 -0.16
N ILE A 157 3.68 10.68 0.98
CA ILE A 157 3.82 11.47 2.22
C ILE A 157 5.22 11.34 2.82
N ASP A 158 5.60 12.30 3.65
CA ASP A 158 6.78 12.19 4.52
C ASP A 158 6.38 11.57 5.87
N ILE A 159 7.18 10.61 6.34
CA ILE A 159 7.12 10.15 7.73
C ILE A 159 7.60 11.31 8.62
N PRO A 160 6.81 11.80 9.59
CA PRO A 160 7.29 12.85 10.48
C PRO A 160 8.56 12.41 11.23
N LYS A 161 9.61 13.25 11.20
CA LYS A 161 10.88 13.00 11.91
C LYS A 161 10.74 12.87 13.43
N SER A 162 9.58 13.25 13.97
CA SER A 162 9.22 13.18 15.38
C SER A 162 8.54 11.87 15.77
N LEU A 163 8.16 11.01 14.82
CA LEU A 163 7.64 9.68 15.16
C LEU A 163 8.74 8.85 15.85
N PRO A 164 8.42 8.20 16.98
CA PRO A 164 9.35 7.27 17.61
C PRO A 164 9.53 6.01 16.78
N GLY A 165 10.69 5.38 16.95
CA GLY A 165 10.99 4.11 16.33
C GLY A 165 10.09 3.00 16.88
N GLY A 166 9.90 1.96 16.07
CA GLY A 166 9.05 0.82 16.39
C GLY A 166 8.11 0.44 15.24
N SER A 167 7.15 -0.43 15.54
CA SER A 167 6.17 -0.95 14.59
C SER A 167 4.98 0.02 14.40
N TRP A 168 4.71 0.37 13.15
CA TRP A 168 3.64 1.29 12.77
C TRP A 168 2.81 0.72 11.61
N LEU A 169 1.51 0.92 11.69
CA LEU A 169 0.59 0.78 10.57
C LEU A 169 0.42 2.15 9.91
N PHE A 170 0.56 2.21 8.59
CA PHE A 170 0.21 3.38 7.79
C PHE A 170 -1.00 3.05 6.91
N ARG A 171 -2.06 3.85 7.04
CA ARG A 171 -3.36 3.64 6.42
C ARG A 171 -3.63 4.74 5.38
N PRO A 172 -3.32 4.51 4.09
CA PRO A 172 -3.81 5.37 3.02
C PRO A 172 -5.30 5.13 2.81
N GLU A 173 -6.08 6.20 2.67
CA GLU A 173 -7.52 6.16 2.52
C GLU A 173 -7.96 6.98 1.31
N LEU A 174 -8.90 6.43 0.55
CA LEU A 174 -9.67 7.11 -0.47
C LEU A 174 -11.15 7.07 -0.08
N LEU A 175 -11.85 8.18 -0.25
CA LEU A 175 -13.31 8.24 -0.11
C LEU A 175 -13.91 8.70 -1.43
N ALA A 176 -14.66 7.84 -2.10
CA ALA A 176 -15.42 8.19 -3.29
C ALA A 176 -16.82 8.70 -2.91
N LEU A 177 -17.16 9.89 -3.41
CA LEU A 177 -18.40 10.60 -3.05
C LEU A 177 -19.49 10.52 -4.13
N HIS A 178 -19.30 9.70 -5.16
CA HIS A 178 -20.16 9.67 -6.34
C HIS A 178 -21.58 9.17 -6.09
N GLN A 179 -21.80 8.43 -4.98
CA GLN A 179 -23.11 8.05 -4.45
C GLN A 179 -23.34 8.57 -3.00
N ALA A 180 -22.47 9.42 -2.46
CA ALA A 180 -22.54 9.86 -1.07
C ALA A 180 -23.84 10.64 -0.76
N ASP A 181 -24.36 11.42 -1.72
CA ASP A 181 -25.64 12.14 -1.57
C ASP A 181 -26.86 11.21 -1.50
N LYS A 182 -26.68 9.94 -1.86
CA LYS A 182 -27.69 8.86 -1.78
C LYS A 182 -27.46 7.94 -0.58
N GLY A 183 -26.54 8.28 0.30
CA GLY A 183 -26.23 7.51 1.49
C GLY A 183 -25.24 6.37 1.28
N ASP A 184 -24.52 6.33 0.15
CA ASP A 184 -23.49 5.33 -0.16
C ASP A 184 -22.11 5.98 -0.37
N PRO A 185 -21.47 6.50 0.70
CA PRO A 185 -20.07 6.91 0.66
C PRO A 185 -19.15 5.68 0.63
N GLN A 186 -18.25 5.62 -0.34
CA GLN A 186 -17.43 4.43 -0.56
C GLN A 186 -15.98 4.66 -0.12
N PHE A 187 -15.53 3.89 0.87
CA PHE A 187 -14.17 3.95 1.38
C PHE A 187 -13.32 2.82 0.80
N TYR A 188 -12.08 3.15 0.44
CA TYR A 188 -11.04 2.19 0.07
C TYR A 188 -9.83 2.46 0.97
N THR A 189 -9.33 1.41 1.60
CA THR A 189 -8.16 1.50 2.50
C THR A 189 -7.39 0.19 2.47
N GLY A 190 -6.11 0.27 2.82
CA GLY A 190 -5.29 -0.87 3.22
C GLY A 190 -4.34 -0.41 4.32
N CYS A 191 -3.41 -1.26 4.73
CA CYS A 191 -2.37 -0.85 5.68
C CYS A 191 -0.98 -1.35 5.31
N ALA A 192 0.00 -0.45 5.38
CA ALA A 192 1.41 -0.81 5.32
C ALA A 192 1.97 -1.10 6.72
N GLN A 193 2.65 -2.23 6.87
CA GLN A 193 3.45 -2.60 8.03
C GLN A 193 4.85 -1.99 7.90
N VAL A 194 5.14 -0.98 8.73
CA VAL A 194 6.40 -0.25 8.66
C VAL A 194 7.11 -0.26 10.01
N PHE A 195 8.38 -0.63 10.01
CA PHE A 195 9.24 -0.45 11.17
C PHE A 195 10.00 0.87 11.02
N ILE A 196 9.62 1.88 11.82
CA ILE A 196 10.29 3.17 11.80
C ILE A 196 11.66 3.05 12.49
N LYS A 197 12.72 3.35 11.76
CA LYS A 197 14.09 3.52 12.29
C LYS A 197 14.25 4.95 12.78
N SER A 198 14.34 5.13 14.09
CA SER A 198 14.51 6.43 14.74
C SER A 198 15.31 6.30 16.03
N GLU A 199 16.10 7.33 16.34
CA GLU A 199 16.77 7.47 17.65
C GLU A 199 15.78 7.88 18.76
N LYS A 200 14.59 8.37 18.38
CA LYS A 200 13.52 8.72 19.32
C LYS A 200 12.77 7.44 19.68
N THR A 201 12.75 7.09 20.96
CA THR A 201 12.09 5.86 21.46
C THR A 201 11.00 6.15 22.48
N ALA A 202 10.87 7.40 22.94
CA ALA A 202 9.81 7.80 23.84
C ALA A 202 8.45 7.81 23.12
N PRO A 203 7.37 7.31 23.74
CA PRO A 203 6.03 7.37 23.18
C PRO A 203 5.63 8.80 22.81
N LEU A 204 4.83 8.92 21.75
CA LEU A 204 4.34 10.21 21.30
C LEU A 204 3.21 10.69 22.21
N ASN A 205 3.32 11.91 22.76
CA ASN A 205 2.20 12.54 23.45
C ASN A 205 1.30 13.23 22.43
N VAL A 206 0.25 12.50 21.99
CA VAL A 206 -0.73 12.98 21.02
C VAL A 206 -1.91 13.61 21.77
N PRO A 207 -2.19 14.92 21.59
CA PRO A 207 -3.40 15.53 22.15
C PRO A 207 -4.66 14.87 21.58
N ALA A 208 -5.72 14.76 22.39
CA ALA A 208 -6.91 13.99 22.05
C ALA A 208 -7.58 14.46 20.74
N GLU A 209 -7.51 15.75 20.40
CA GLU A 209 -8.07 16.30 19.17
C GLU A 209 -7.37 15.86 17.87
N TYR A 210 -6.22 15.19 17.99
CA TYR A 210 -5.43 14.65 16.87
C TYR A 210 -5.46 13.12 16.80
N SER A 211 -6.09 12.46 17.76
CA SER A 211 -6.20 11.01 17.84
C SER A 211 -7.65 10.59 17.67
N VAL A 212 -7.88 9.51 16.93
CA VAL A 212 -9.21 8.91 16.76
C VAL A 212 -9.18 7.39 16.91
N SER A 213 -10.38 6.82 17.04
CA SER A 213 -10.63 5.40 16.82
C SER A 213 -11.06 5.17 15.38
N ILE A 214 -10.59 4.09 14.77
CA ILE A 214 -11.06 3.63 13.47
C ILE A 214 -11.48 2.17 13.65
N PRO A 215 -12.77 1.81 13.48
CA PRO A 215 -13.91 2.68 13.13
C PRO A 215 -14.29 3.68 14.23
N GLY A 216 -15.19 4.61 13.88
CA GLY A 216 -15.81 5.59 14.80
C GLY A 216 -15.47 7.06 14.54
N TYR A 217 -14.52 7.36 13.66
CA TYR A 217 -14.16 8.75 13.32
C TYR A 217 -15.10 9.39 12.27
N VAL A 218 -15.86 8.55 11.55
CA VAL A 218 -16.91 8.93 10.59
C VAL A 218 -18.20 8.21 10.96
N GLU A 219 -19.32 8.88 10.71
CA GLU A 219 -20.66 8.32 10.94
C GLU A 219 -21.57 8.68 9.78
N ALA A 220 -22.55 7.81 9.50
CA ALA A 220 -23.56 8.06 8.49
C ALA A 220 -24.31 9.39 8.78
N GLY A 221 -24.64 10.12 7.72
CA GLY A 221 -25.33 11.41 7.84
C GLY A 221 -24.42 12.62 8.10
N GLN A 222 -23.12 12.42 8.40
CA GLN A 222 -22.19 13.54 8.54
C GLN A 222 -21.99 14.27 7.19
N PRO A 223 -21.78 15.60 7.20
CA PRO A 223 -21.61 16.37 5.96
C PRO A 223 -20.46 15.87 5.06
N ALA A 224 -19.42 15.30 5.65
CA ALA A 224 -18.26 14.75 4.93
C ALA A 224 -18.62 13.55 4.04
N VAL A 225 -19.56 12.72 4.49
CA VAL A 225 -19.94 11.45 3.86
C VAL A 225 -21.33 11.50 3.20
N THR A 226 -21.96 12.67 3.19
CA THR A 226 -23.22 12.96 2.47
C THR A 226 -23.07 14.08 1.45
N PHE A 227 -21.81 14.43 1.12
CA PHE A 227 -21.49 15.55 0.26
C PHE A 227 -21.94 15.31 -1.18
N ASN A 228 -22.77 16.21 -1.73
CA ASN A 228 -23.21 16.14 -3.12
C ASN A 228 -22.19 16.77 -4.06
N ILE A 229 -21.41 15.96 -4.76
CA ILE A 229 -20.41 16.43 -5.73
C ILE A 229 -21.02 17.02 -7.01
N TYR A 230 -22.30 16.77 -7.29
CA TYR A 230 -23.03 17.30 -8.44
C TYR A 230 -23.67 18.67 -8.16
N GLN A 231 -23.83 19.03 -6.89
CA GLN A 231 -24.25 20.34 -6.40
C GLN A 231 -23.36 20.79 -5.23
N PRO A 232 -22.05 20.96 -5.46
CA PRO A 232 -21.07 21.08 -4.38
C PRO A 232 -21.23 22.39 -3.61
N LYS A 233 -21.13 22.30 -2.29
CA LYS A 233 -21.05 23.45 -1.39
C LYS A 233 -19.68 23.49 -0.72
N PHE A 234 -18.78 24.32 -1.24
CA PHE A 234 -17.43 24.45 -0.71
C PHE A 234 -17.35 25.38 0.50
N PRO A 235 -16.38 25.18 1.41
CA PRO A 235 -15.33 24.15 1.37
C PRO A 235 -15.87 22.75 1.71
N TYR A 236 -15.25 21.71 1.14
CA TYR A 236 -15.55 20.33 1.51
C TYR A 236 -15.20 20.09 3.00
N PRO A 237 -16.13 19.56 3.82
CA PRO A 237 -15.86 19.26 5.22
C PRO A 237 -15.06 17.95 5.33
N MET A 238 -13.73 18.05 5.49
CA MET A 238 -12.88 16.87 5.68
C MET A 238 -13.31 16.05 6.91
N PRO A 239 -13.48 14.71 6.79
CA PRO A 239 -13.81 13.84 7.91
C PRO A 239 -12.61 13.62 8.85
N GLY A 240 -12.86 13.30 10.12
CA GLY A 240 -11.82 12.93 11.09
C GLY A 240 -11.05 14.09 11.72
N PRO A 241 -9.96 13.78 12.45
CA PRO A 241 -9.22 14.77 13.21
C PRO A 241 -8.44 15.70 12.29
N LYS A 242 -7.92 16.80 12.83
CA LYS A 242 -6.96 17.63 12.07
C LYS A 242 -5.67 16.86 11.82
N VAL A 243 -4.96 17.22 10.76
CA VAL A 243 -3.60 16.70 10.51
C VAL A 243 -2.71 16.99 11.71
N TYR A 244 -2.13 15.94 12.27
CA TYR A 244 -1.16 16.02 13.35
C TYR A 244 0.25 16.15 12.79
N LYS A 245 0.91 17.24 13.16
CA LYS A 245 2.34 17.47 12.88
C LYS A 245 3.08 17.44 14.21
N PRO A 246 3.64 16.29 14.63
CA PRO A 246 4.30 16.22 15.92
C PRO A 246 5.50 17.15 15.93
N ALA A 247 5.57 18.04 16.93
CA ALA A 247 6.58 19.08 16.98
C ALA A 247 7.99 18.45 16.91
N GLU A 248 8.83 18.99 16.04
CA GLU A 248 10.25 18.69 16.14
C GLU A 248 10.74 19.22 17.48
N SER A 249 11.26 18.34 18.33
CA SER A 249 11.91 18.73 19.57
C SER A 249 12.96 19.78 19.21
N LYS A 250 12.78 21.03 19.64
CA LYS A 250 13.83 22.05 19.51
C LYS A 250 15.10 21.44 20.11
N LYS A 251 16.22 21.45 19.37
CA LYS A 251 17.52 21.05 19.90
C LYS A 251 17.65 21.64 21.31
N ALA A 252 17.66 20.79 22.34
CA ALA A 252 18.09 21.23 23.65
C ALA A 252 19.50 21.79 23.44
N ALA A 253 19.73 23.04 23.88
CA ALA A 253 21.03 23.67 23.80
C ALA A 253 22.08 22.70 24.35
N ALA A 254 23.16 22.52 23.59
CA ALA A 254 24.21 21.58 23.89
C ALA A 254 24.74 21.79 25.31
N PHE A 255 24.47 20.80 26.18
CA PHE A 255 25.29 20.54 27.35
C PHE A 255 26.08 19.25 27.07
N THR A 256 27.39 19.36 27.28
CA THR A 256 28.42 18.45 26.83
C THR A 256 28.39 17.11 27.59
N LEU A 257 28.55 16.03 26.81
CA LEU A 257 29.12 14.71 27.15
C LEU A 257 28.45 13.90 28.27
N ALA A 258 27.44 13.14 27.87
CA ALA A 258 27.41 11.70 28.18
C ALA A 258 27.11 10.96 26.88
N SER A 259 27.98 10.03 26.50
CA SER A 259 27.71 9.03 25.46
C SER A 259 26.66 8.05 25.99
N THR A 260 25.42 8.49 26.13
CA THR A 260 24.30 7.58 26.23
C THR A 260 24.16 6.95 24.85
N SER A 261 24.58 5.69 24.75
CA SER A 261 24.25 4.82 23.62
C SER A 261 22.75 4.95 23.36
N SER A 262 22.34 5.72 22.34
CA SER A 262 20.95 5.79 21.93
C SER A 262 20.64 4.41 21.36
N LYS A 263 20.00 3.55 22.16
CA LYS A 263 19.52 2.27 21.68
C LYS A 263 18.38 2.54 20.69
N THR A 264 18.72 2.69 19.42
CA THR A 264 17.76 2.58 18.32
C THR A 264 17.04 1.24 18.49
N GLN A 265 15.71 1.25 18.46
CA GLN A 265 14.98 -0.01 18.50
C GLN A 265 15.36 -0.83 17.26
N LYS A 266 15.70 -2.09 17.48
CA LYS A 266 15.93 -3.06 16.41
C LYS A 266 14.59 -3.68 16.04
N GLN A 267 14.34 -3.84 14.75
CA GLN A 267 13.24 -4.68 14.29
C GLN A 267 13.49 -6.12 14.76
N THR A 268 12.46 -6.76 15.28
CA THR A 268 12.52 -8.17 15.73
C THR A 268 11.44 -9.03 15.09
N GLU A 269 10.47 -8.40 14.43
CA GLU A 269 9.30 -9.03 13.83
C GLU A 269 9.28 -8.73 12.33
N GLY A 270 8.91 -9.73 11.53
CA GLY A 270 8.76 -9.63 10.08
C GLY A 270 9.98 -9.11 9.33
N GLU A 271 11.20 -9.42 9.80
CA GLU A 271 12.42 -9.15 9.02
C GLU A 271 12.40 -9.99 7.74
N ILE A 272 12.68 -9.36 6.59
CA ILE A 272 12.85 -10.07 5.33
C ILE A 272 14.25 -10.73 5.35
N PRO A 273 14.36 -12.07 5.22
CA PRO A 273 15.66 -12.74 5.25
C PRO A 273 16.62 -12.19 4.20
N SER A 274 17.88 -11.89 4.53
CA SER A 274 18.80 -11.31 3.52
C SER A 274 19.20 -12.30 2.42
N ASP A 275 19.09 -13.59 2.71
CA ASP A 275 19.53 -14.74 1.91
C ASP A 275 18.43 -15.37 1.06
N TYR A 276 17.24 -14.76 0.95
CA TYR A 276 16.22 -15.23 -0.01
C TYR A 276 16.78 -15.25 -1.44
N LEU A 277 16.26 -16.09 -2.32
CA LEU A 277 16.59 -16.09 -3.74
C LEU A 277 15.57 -15.32 -4.57
N ILE A 278 14.29 -15.39 -4.19
CA ILE A 278 13.19 -14.62 -4.76
C ILE A 278 12.15 -14.31 -3.68
N LYS A 279 11.26 -13.35 -3.93
CA LYS A 279 10.17 -12.96 -3.02
C LYS A 279 8.88 -12.76 -3.82
N ASN A 280 7.76 -13.26 -3.32
CA ASN A 280 6.43 -12.94 -3.84
C ASN A 280 5.60 -12.39 -2.66
N ALA A 281 5.28 -11.10 -2.68
CA ALA A 281 4.61 -10.43 -1.56
C ALA A 281 5.28 -10.69 -0.20
N ASN A 282 4.62 -11.44 0.69
CA ASN A 282 5.10 -11.74 2.04
C ASN A 282 5.68 -13.17 2.17
N TRP A 283 6.07 -13.77 1.06
CA TRP A 283 6.74 -15.06 0.99
C TRP A 283 8.11 -14.93 0.34
N VAL A 284 9.09 -15.73 0.78
CA VAL A 284 10.42 -15.82 0.18
C VAL A 284 10.80 -17.27 -0.11
N GLY A 285 11.45 -17.48 -1.26
CA GLY A 285 12.11 -18.73 -1.59
C GLY A 285 13.55 -18.70 -1.09
N VAL A 286 13.96 -19.70 -0.31
CA VAL A 286 15.32 -19.84 0.21
C VAL A 286 15.98 -21.08 -0.39
N GLU A 287 17.31 -21.05 -0.51
CA GLU A 287 18.05 -22.14 -1.16
C GLU A 287 17.76 -23.51 -0.52
N VAL A 288 17.53 -24.51 -1.37
CA VAL A 288 17.30 -25.88 -0.91
C VAL A 288 18.58 -26.57 -0.47
N SER A 289 18.42 -27.70 0.22
CA SER A 289 19.54 -28.54 0.63
C SER A 289 20.48 -28.89 -0.54
N SER A 290 21.79 -28.80 -0.32
CA SER A 290 22.77 -29.29 -1.30
C SER A 290 22.79 -30.81 -1.36
N TYR A 291 23.05 -31.35 -2.54
CA TYR A 291 23.00 -32.78 -2.78
C TYR A 291 24.18 -33.26 -3.65
N SER A 292 24.59 -34.51 -3.39
CA SER A 292 25.65 -35.25 -4.11
C SER A 292 25.22 -36.71 -4.39
N THR A 293 23.96 -37.05 -4.08
CA THR A 293 23.38 -38.40 -4.19
C THR A 293 21.99 -38.30 -4.82
N GLU A 294 21.53 -39.40 -5.42
CA GLU A 294 20.19 -39.50 -6.01
C GLU A 294 19.09 -39.15 -5.00
N ASP A 295 19.10 -39.80 -3.82
CA ASP A 295 18.16 -39.53 -2.74
C ASP A 295 18.19 -38.06 -2.28
N GLY A 296 19.39 -37.47 -2.22
CA GLY A 296 19.56 -36.06 -1.84
C GLY A 296 18.97 -35.11 -2.88
N CYS A 297 19.12 -35.46 -4.17
CA CYS A 297 18.58 -34.68 -5.29
C CYS A 297 17.05 -34.65 -5.24
N TRP A 298 16.41 -35.81 -5.12
CA TRP A 298 14.96 -35.90 -5.05
C TRP A 298 14.38 -35.24 -3.79
N LYS A 299 15.08 -35.36 -2.65
CA LYS A 299 14.70 -34.63 -1.43
C LYS A 299 14.77 -33.11 -1.59
N ALA A 300 15.82 -32.60 -2.25
CA ALA A 300 15.94 -31.17 -2.54
C ALA A 300 14.86 -30.70 -3.54
N SER A 301 14.48 -31.54 -4.51
CA SER A 301 13.36 -31.27 -5.41
C SER A 301 12.04 -31.16 -4.65
N GLU A 302 11.75 -32.10 -3.74
CA GLU A 302 10.55 -32.08 -2.91
C GLU A 302 10.50 -30.83 -2.00
N GLU A 303 11.64 -30.49 -1.37
CA GLU A 303 11.80 -29.25 -0.59
C GLU A 303 11.47 -28.01 -1.44
N CYS A 304 11.95 -27.96 -2.68
CA CYS A 304 11.71 -26.85 -3.61
C CYS A 304 10.21 -26.70 -3.94
N TYR A 305 9.52 -27.78 -4.31
CA TYR A 305 8.09 -27.73 -4.63
C TYR A 305 7.22 -27.48 -3.38
N SER A 306 7.65 -27.92 -2.19
CA SER A 306 6.97 -27.54 -0.95
C SER A 306 7.04 -26.03 -0.72
N GLN A 307 8.18 -25.41 -0.99
CA GLN A 307 8.32 -23.95 -0.99
C GLN A 307 7.43 -23.29 -2.06
N ALA A 308 7.35 -23.86 -3.27
CA ALA A 308 6.48 -23.35 -4.34
C ALA A 308 5.00 -23.34 -3.94
N ASN A 309 4.52 -24.42 -3.32
CA ASN A 309 3.15 -24.50 -2.81
C ASN A 309 2.87 -23.38 -1.79
N GLY A 310 3.79 -23.15 -0.85
CA GLY A 310 3.68 -22.06 0.12
C GLY A 310 3.65 -20.67 -0.54
N CYS A 311 4.37 -20.48 -1.65
CA CYS A 311 4.29 -19.26 -2.43
C CYS A 311 2.89 -19.05 -3.01
N TYR A 312 2.33 -20.06 -3.67
CA TYR A 312 1.00 -19.97 -4.28
C TYR A 312 -0.13 -19.83 -3.25
N GLU A 313 -0.04 -20.52 -2.11
CA GLU A 313 -1.02 -20.42 -1.01
C GLU A 313 -1.05 -19.02 -0.36
N SER A 314 0.07 -18.30 -0.38
CA SER A 314 0.20 -16.97 0.21
C SER A 314 0.16 -15.83 -0.81
N ALA A 315 0.00 -16.13 -2.09
CA ALA A 315 -0.03 -15.14 -3.15
C ALA A 315 -1.28 -14.23 -3.02
N PRO A 316 -1.11 -12.90 -2.94
CA PRO A 316 -2.23 -11.97 -2.90
C PRO A 316 -2.84 -11.77 -4.29
N PRO A 317 -3.94 -11.01 -4.39
CA PRO A 317 -4.53 -10.62 -5.68
C PRO A 317 -3.58 -9.88 -6.62
N THR A 318 -2.47 -9.32 -6.14
CA THR A 318 -1.42 -8.73 -7.00
C THR A 318 -0.63 -9.77 -7.78
N GLY A 319 -0.83 -11.06 -7.52
CA GLY A 319 -0.37 -12.16 -8.35
C GLY A 319 0.76 -13.01 -7.78
N SER A 320 1.19 -13.96 -8.61
CA SER A 320 2.10 -15.05 -8.27
C SER A 320 3.24 -15.21 -9.28
N ALA A 321 3.63 -14.13 -9.96
CA ALA A 321 4.66 -14.17 -11.01
C ALA A 321 5.98 -14.73 -10.49
N ASN A 322 6.40 -14.32 -9.29
CA ASN A 322 7.61 -14.83 -8.67
C ASN A 322 7.48 -16.28 -8.15
N CYS A 323 6.26 -16.77 -7.90
CA CYS A 323 6.04 -18.20 -7.61
C CYS A 323 6.35 -19.06 -8.84
N ARG A 324 5.98 -18.62 -10.05
CA ARG A 324 6.31 -19.31 -11.31
C ARG A 324 7.80 -19.35 -11.59
N THR A 325 8.51 -18.26 -11.28
CA THR A 325 9.98 -18.23 -11.38
C THR A 325 10.64 -19.17 -10.37
N TRP A 326 10.10 -19.29 -9.16
CA TRP A 326 10.55 -20.28 -8.19
C TRP A 326 10.28 -21.72 -8.66
N GLU A 327 9.09 -22.00 -9.18
CA GLU A 327 8.71 -23.29 -9.73
C GLU A 327 9.66 -23.71 -10.87
N SER A 328 10.08 -22.78 -11.73
CA SER A 328 11.07 -23.03 -12.78
C SER A 328 12.45 -23.46 -12.22
N LYS A 329 12.85 -22.96 -11.03
CA LYS A 329 14.06 -23.46 -10.33
C LYS A 329 13.84 -24.91 -9.88
N CYS A 330 12.65 -25.24 -9.37
CA CYS A 330 12.32 -26.60 -8.95
C CYS A 330 12.31 -27.59 -10.13
N ASP A 331 11.76 -27.18 -11.28
CA ASP A 331 11.82 -27.94 -12.53
C ASP A 331 13.27 -28.22 -12.95
N GLY A 332 14.15 -27.24 -12.80
CA GLY A 332 15.58 -27.39 -13.07
C GLY A 332 16.27 -28.44 -12.18
N ILE A 333 15.91 -28.49 -10.89
CA ILE A 333 16.42 -29.51 -9.96
C ILE A 333 15.88 -30.90 -10.35
N SER A 334 14.56 -31.02 -10.55
CA SER A 334 13.90 -32.27 -10.95
C SER A 334 14.45 -32.83 -12.26
N ALA A 335 14.73 -31.96 -13.24
CA ALA A 335 15.36 -32.32 -14.51
C ALA A 335 16.80 -32.82 -14.31
N ALA A 336 17.60 -32.20 -13.44
CA ALA A 336 18.94 -32.67 -13.10
C ALA A 336 18.90 -34.06 -12.46
N CYS A 337 18.01 -34.29 -11.49
CA CYS A 337 17.82 -35.60 -10.86
C CYS A 337 17.44 -36.66 -11.89
N SER A 338 16.49 -36.34 -12.77
CA SER A 338 16.03 -37.25 -13.85
C SER A 338 17.14 -37.59 -14.85
N ALA A 339 18.08 -36.67 -15.07
CA ALA A 339 19.24 -36.87 -15.94
C ALA A 339 20.41 -37.62 -15.27
N GLY A 340 20.30 -37.96 -13.99
CA GLY A 340 21.37 -38.57 -13.21
C GLY A 340 22.46 -37.58 -12.76
N ASP A 341 22.21 -36.27 -12.86
CA ASP A 341 23.11 -35.24 -12.31
C ASP A 341 22.74 -34.95 -10.87
N PHE A 342 23.46 -35.61 -9.96
CA PHE A 342 23.22 -35.52 -8.53
C PHE A 342 24.13 -34.50 -7.84
N ASN A 343 24.74 -33.55 -8.54
CA ASN A 343 25.54 -32.50 -7.93
C ASN A 343 24.81 -31.15 -8.00
N GLY A 344 24.20 -30.71 -6.91
CA GLY A 344 23.42 -29.47 -6.92
C GLY A 344 23.09 -28.88 -5.55
N PRO A 345 22.16 -27.90 -5.50
CA PRO A 345 21.29 -27.45 -6.59
C PRO A 345 22.01 -26.61 -7.67
N PRO A 346 21.51 -26.59 -8.93
CA PRO A 346 22.02 -25.70 -9.97
C PRO A 346 21.93 -24.23 -9.56
N ASN A 347 22.92 -23.43 -9.95
CA ASN A 347 22.98 -21.99 -9.68
C ASN A 347 22.82 -21.64 -8.18
N LYS A 348 23.37 -22.48 -7.29
CA LYS A 348 23.23 -22.33 -5.84
C LYS A 348 23.53 -20.91 -5.35
N GLY A 349 22.60 -20.34 -4.60
CA GLY A 349 22.72 -19.02 -3.96
C GLY A 349 22.54 -17.83 -4.90
N GLN A 350 22.27 -18.04 -6.19
CA GLN A 350 21.99 -16.95 -7.12
C GLN A 350 20.56 -16.43 -6.94
N LYS A 351 20.42 -15.11 -6.84
CA LYS A 351 19.11 -14.44 -6.86
C LYS A 351 18.42 -14.73 -8.20
N LEU A 352 17.14 -15.08 -8.14
CA LEU A 352 16.33 -15.26 -9.34
C LEU A 352 15.84 -13.92 -9.86
N GLN A 353 15.43 -13.88 -11.12
CA GLN A 353 14.82 -12.70 -11.72
C GLN A 353 13.53 -12.36 -10.96
N ASN A 354 13.37 -11.08 -10.61
CA ASN A 354 12.12 -10.57 -10.06
C ASN A 354 11.20 -10.18 -11.23
N GLU A 355 9.97 -10.67 -11.18
CA GLU A 355 8.89 -10.44 -12.15
C GLU A 355 7.82 -9.46 -11.64
N ASP A 356 8.05 -8.79 -10.50
CA ASP A 356 7.20 -7.69 -10.03
C ASP A 356 7.10 -6.61 -11.13
N PRO A 357 5.92 -5.96 -11.29
CA PRO A 357 5.77 -4.85 -12.22
C PRO A 357 6.84 -3.78 -12.01
N ALA A 358 7.36 -3.26 -13.10
CA ALA A 358 8.33 -2.16 -13.03
C ALA A 358 7.69 -0.96 -12.31
N PRO A 359 8.43 -0.30 -11.40
CA PRO A 359 7.91 0.88 -10.73
C PRO A 359 7.60 1.97 -11.77
N PRO A 360 6.55 2.79 -11.58
CA PRO A 360 6.25 3.88 -12.50
C PRO A 360 7.43 4.86 -12.62
N GLU A 361 7.66 5.41 -13.82
CA GLU A 361 8.82 6.27 -14.10
C GLU A 361 8.90 7.51 -13.21
N ASN A 362 7.74 8.04 -12.77
CA ASN A 362 7.65 9.26 -11.99
C ASN A 362 6.88 9.01 -10.70
N ILE A 363 7.60 8.88 -9.59
CA ILE A 363 7.01 8.86 -8.26
C ILE A 363 6.82 10.31 -7.78
N PRO A 364 5.59 10.72 -7.39
CA PRO A 364 5.32 12.09 -7.01
C PRO A 364 6.17 12.53 -5.81
N ALA A 365 6.47 13.82 -5.75
CA ALA A 365 7.08 14.41 -4.56
C ALA A 365 6.09 14.37 -3.39
N THR A 366 6.60 14.49 -2.16
CA THR A 366 5.72 14.56 -1.00
C THR A 366 4.90 15.84 -1.00
N ILE A 367 3.61 15.70 -0.73
CA ILE A 367 2.68 16.82 -0.68
C ILE A 367 2.66 17.35 0.76
N ASP A 368 3.68 18.12 1.16
CA ASP A 368 3.59 18.85 2.44
C ASP A 368 2.55 19.97 2.29
N VAL A 369 1.47 19.89 3.08
CA VAL A 369 0.43 20.93 3.21
C VAL A 369 1.04 22.31 3.58
N SER A 370 2.27 22.36 4.09
CA SER A 370 2.99 23.64 4.30
C SER A 370 3.46 24.28 2.99
N SER A 371 3.79 23.48 1.98
CA SER A 371 4.22 23.96 0.66
C SER A 371 3.05 24.61 -0.09
N SER A 372 1.84 24.04 -0.03
CA SER A 372 0.64 24.62 -0.66
C SER A 372 0.25 25.95 -0.01
N ARG A 373 0.35 26.08 1.33
CA ARG A 373 0.17 27.36 2.03
C ARG A 373 1.27 28.39 1.70
N LYS A 374 2.54 27.97 1.61
CA LYS A 374 3.66 28.85 1.22
C LYS A 374 3.53 29.30 -0.24
N MET A 375 3.06 28.44 -1.13
CA MET A 375 2.81 28.75 -2.55
C MET A 375 1.63 29.72 -2.70
N ARG A 376 0.54 29.52 -1.93
CA ARG A 376 -0.58 30.48 -1.81
C ARG A 376 -0.13 31.84 -1.26
N ALA A 377 0.72 31.88 -0.23
CA ALA A 377 1.24 33.12 0.33
C ALA A 377 2.17 33.87 -0.64
N ARG A 378 2.96 33.13 -1.44
CA ARG A 378 3.81 33.71 -2.50
C ARG A 378 3.00 34.27 -3.66
N ARG A 379 1.95 33.57 -4.13
CA ARG A 379 1.05 34.09 -5.18
C ARG A 379 0.24 35.30 -4.71
N ALA A 380 -0.25 35.30 -3.47
CA ALA A 380 -0.94 36.47 -2.90
C ALA A 380 -0.03 37.70 -2.79
N ARG A 381 1.24 37.53 -2.42
CA ARG A 381 2.22 38.64 -2.42
C ARG A 381 2.53 39.15 -3.82
N ALA A 382 2.64 38.27 -4.82
CA ALA A 382 2.91 38.66 -6.21
C ALA A 382 1.76 39.48 -6.83
N LEU A 383 0.50 39.16 -6.47
CA LEU A 383 -0.69 39.93 -6.90
C LEU A 383 -0.77 41.31 -6.24
N ILE A 384 -0.29 41.45 -5.00
CA ILE A 384 -0.27 42.74 -4.28
C ILE A 384 0.88 43.63 -4.78
N SER A 385 2.02 43.05 -5.18
CA SER A 385 3.16 43.81 -5.72
C SER A 385 3.02 44.24 -7.19
N GLY A 386 1.98 43.79 -7.88
CA GLY A 386 1.68 44.17 -9.27
C GLY A 386 0.81 45.43 -9.43
N PHE A 387 0.48 46.11 -8.33
CA PHE A 387 -0.38 47.29 -8.28
C PHE A 387 0.33 48.55 -7.71
N SER A 388 1.63 48.69 -7.92
CA SER A 388 2.38 49.93 -7.57
C SER A 388 3.20 50.45 -8.74
#